data_AF-A0A9P5XZ30-F1
#
_entry.id   AF-A0A9P5XZ30-F1
#
_cell.length_a   1.000
_cell.length_b   1.000
_cell.length_c   1.000
_cell.angle_alpha   90.00
_cell.angle_beta   90.00
_cell.angle_gamma   90.00
#
_symmetry.space_group_name_H-M   'P 1'
#
loop_
_entity.id
_entity.type
_entity.pdbx_description
1 polymer ?
#
loop_
_entity_poly.entity_id
_entity_poly.type
_entity_poly.pdbx_seq_one_letter_code
_entity_poly.pdbx_strand_id
1 'polypeptide(L)'
;MAFAQSSNFTINHSTFIDKSTITKKSISPTAKNRDGKGLQILINACSPEALFDSQARHPPPICHPSTRIGLLDHIFRWVDRGEEDILFLDGPAGVGKSAVAQTVAARSAARKTLGGSFFFFRGSSSRNTVAPLIPTITHQIIAPSPRKRKKVAKAIELDPFIFDKSPEVQLRKLIIQPLCSSVFLWNKLSQRKRRLLIVDGLDECIDDNGQCQIVNLLGQLVDKDCGIVRCLIASRSEPHIISAVNSLKIKVARVTLNEQSWGASGDLRMYLRSGIDDIFSRRNLPQPWPSETIIDTLTEKAGGIFIYASTVLKYMEDPDSLPIIQLEHVLSLIPETTPFAALDQLYQEILTACPAQHRSTLLHIFGIIFLHNPQFKDFVDVLLIEAILGLSSGEVAMVLRRMHSIIAFRESDSKTTITFLHASFGDFLFNRERSGQFFVDIFEEEWSLAGKCMNYLGHRDRGGLFSVVYWRSTSYYTHGIHGSTMVPELAMLTMQISPKNFAFVTKVHGPGNFLWIITIPVLAGWKELLHGFNTTTPKISFTVLFHLS
;
A
#
# COMPACT_ATOMS: atom_id res chain seq x y z
N MET A 1 -14.50 20.60 -53.59
CA MET A 1 -14.42 22.04 -53.87
C MET A 1 -15.57 22.68 -53.11
N ALA A 2 -15.27 23.45 -52.07
CA ALA A 2 -16.29 24.14 -51.28
C ALA A 2 -16.36 25.59 -51.78
N PHE A 3 -17.51 25.98 -52.34
CA PHE A 3 -17.80 27.37 -52.65
C PHE A 3 -18.38 28.01 -51.38
N ALA A 4 -17.62 28.90 -50.74
CA ALA A 4 -18.14 29.72 -49.66
C ALA A 4 -18.74 31.01 -50.25
N GLN A 5 -19.93 31.41 -49.79
CA GLN A 5 -20.68 32.61 -50.18
C GLN A 5 -21.46 32.57 -51.51
N SER A 6 -21.94 31.42 -51.97
CA SER A 6 -22.98 31.39 -53.00
C SER A 6 -24.38 31.60 -52.41
N SER A 7 -25.16 32.49 -53.00
CA SER A 7 -26.60 32.68 -52.75
C SER A 7 -27.32 32.84 -54.10
N ASN A 8 -28.62 32.52 -54.16
CA ASN A 8 -29.42 32.42 -55.40
C ASN A 8 -28.95 31.36 -56.42
N PHE A 9 -28.94 30.08 -56.02
CA PHE A 9 -28.91 28.99 -56.99
C PHE A 9 -30.11 28.06 -56.80
N THR A 10 -30.65 27.59 -57.90
CA THR A 10 -31.81 26.68 -57.95
C THR A 10 -31.31 25.33 -58.42
N ILE A 11 -31.34 24.30 -57.55
CA ILE A 11 -30.96 22.95 -57.96
C ILE A 11 -32.19 22.24 -58.52
N ASN A 12 -32.37 22.31 -59.83
CA ASN A 12 -33.41 21.53 -60.51
C ASN A 12 -32.90 20.09 -60.74
N HIS A 13 -33.70 19.11 -60.32
CA HIS A 13 -33.44 17.66 -60.43
C HIS A 13 -32.32 17.08 -59.53
N SER A 14 -32.40 17.33 -58.21
CA SER A 14 -31.52 16.68 -57.23
C SER A 14 -32.00 15.26 -56.87
N THR A 15 -31.17 14.25 -57.07
CA THR A 15 -31.38 12.89 -56.56
C THR A 15 -30.60 12.72 -55.26
N PHE A 16 -31.28 12.71 -54.11
CA PHE A 16 -30.65 12.41 -52.82
C PHE A 16 -30.51 10.89 -52.65
N ILE A 17 -29.26 10.41 -52.62
CA ILE A 17 -28.96 9.02 -52.29
C ILE A 17 -28.47 8.99 -50.84
N ASP A 18 -29.33 8.51 -49.93
CA ASP A 18 -28.93 8.18 -48.57
C ASP A 18 -28.14 6.86 -48.59
N LYS A 19 -26.82 6.96 -48.43
CA LYS A 19 -25.96 5.82 -48.15
C LYS A 19 -25.49 5.92 -46.69
N SER A 20 -26.39 5.57 -45.79
CA SER A 20 -26.06 5.06 -44.46
C SER A 20 -25.28 3.75 -44.60
N THR A 21 -24.00 3.85 -44.92
CA THR A 21 -23.01 2.78 -44.75
C THR A 21 -21.66 3.45 -44.49
N ILE A 22 -21.44 3.91 -43.26
CA ILE A 22 -20.08 4.21 -42.81
C ILE A 22 -19.39 2.86 -42.64
N THR A 23 -18.84 2.36 -43.73
CA THR A 23 -17.70 1.46 -43.68
C THR A 23 -16.64 2.22 -42.90
N LYS A 24 -16.39 1.85 -41.64
CA LYS A 24 -15.16 2.20 -40.95
C LYS A 24 -14.02 1.60 -41.77
N LYS A 25 -13.53 2.33 -42.77
CA LYS A 25 -12.18 2.12 -43.28
C LYS A 25 -11.27 2.36 -42.08
N SER A 26 -10.85 1.25 -41.49
CA SER A 26 -9.67 1.17 -40.66
C SER A 26 -8.52 1.79 -41.45
N ILE A 27 -8.31 3.09 -41.26
CA ILE A 27 -7.00 3.68 -41.49
C ILE A 27 -6.14 3.10 -40.39
N SER A 28 -5.53 1.95 -40.69
CA SER A 28 -4.36 1.48 -39.97
C SER A 28 -3.35 2.62 -39.96
N PRO A 29 -2.92 3.13 -38.79
CA PRO A 29 -1.85 4.10 -38.73
C PRO A 29 -0.54 3.34 -38.91
N THR A 30 -0.24 2.98 -40.15
CA THR A 30 1.10 2.54 -40.52
C THR A 30 2.04 3.75 -40.44
N ALA A 31 3.05 3.60 -39.58
CA ALA A 31 4.34 4.30 -39.63
C ALA A 31 4.52 5.71 -39.02
N LYS A 32 3.74 6.13 -38.01
CA LYS A 32 4.10 7.35 -37.22
C LYS A 32 4.11 7.25 -35.68
N ASN A 33 3.86 6.08 -35.08
CA ASN A 33 3.76 5.94 -33.61
C ASN A 33 4.66 4.86 -32.98
N ARG A 34 5.81 4.56 -33.59
CA ARG A 34 6.75 3.56 -33.02
C ARG A 34 7.45 4.08 -31.76
N ASP A 35 7.78 5.38 -31.69
CA ASP A 35 8.57 5.98 -30.60
C ASP A 35 7.86 6.00 -29.22
N GLY A 36 6.58 5.61 -29.14
CA GLY A 36 5.80 5.63 -27.89
C GLY A 36 5.49 4.25 -27.30
N LYS A 37 5.68 3.14 -28.04
CA LYS A 37 5.19 1.82 -27.60
C LYS A 37 5.94 1.34 -26.36
N GLY A 38 7.27 1.40 -26.34
CA GLY A 38 8.05 1.00 -25.17
C GLY A 38 7.72 1.82 -23.91
N LEU A 39 7.48 3.13 -24.06
CA LEU A 39 7.10 3.98 -22.93
C LEU A 39 5.70 3.68 -22.41
N GLN A 40 4.75 3.36 -23.28
CA GLN A 40 3.41 2.98 -22.85
C GLN A 40 3.43 1.67 -22.05
N ILE A 41 4.22 0.68 -22.47
CA ILE A 41 4.39 -0.58 -21.73
C ILE A 41 5.00 -0.28 -20.35
N LEU A 42 6.00 0.62 -20.26
CA LEU A 42 6.56 1.06 -18.98
C LEU A 42 5.50 1.69 -18.07
N ILE A 43 4.69 2.61 -18.60
CA ILE A 43 3.65 3.31 -17.83
C ILE A 43 2.64 2.30 -17.26
N ASN A 44 2.24 1.30 -18.03
CA ASN A 44 1.29 0.27 -17.59
C ASN A 44 1.84 -0.62 -16.46
N ALA A 45 3.17 -0.73 -16.32
CA ALA A 45 3.82 -1.47 -15.26
C ALA A 45 4.18 -0.61 -14.03
N CYS A 46 3.98 0.71 -14.10
CA CYS A 46 4.28 1.63 -13.01
C CYS A 46 3.17 1.64 -11.94
N SER A 47 3.53 2.16 -10.77
CA SER A 47 2.61 2.54 -9.70
C SER A 47 2.63 4.06 -9.50
N PRO A 48 1.69 4.80 -10.11
CA PRO A 48 1.57 6.24 -9.90
C PRO A 48 1.25 6.61 -8.45
N GLU A 49 0.62 5.71 -7.68
CA GLU A 49 0.31 5.93 -6.26
C GLU A 49 1.55 5.95 -5.36
N ALA A 50 2.66 5.34 -5.80
CA ALA A 50 3.90 5.27 -5.04
C ALA A 50 4.77 6.53 -5.17
N LEU A 51 4.40 7.48 -6.03
CA LEU A 51 5.16 8.71 -6.26
C LEU A 51 5.08 9.66 -5.05
N PHE A 52 6.13 10.47 -4.83
CA PHE A 52 6.14 11.38 -3.70
C PHE A 52 5.00 12.43 -3.75
N ASP A 53 4.59 12.80 -4.96
CA ASP A 53 3.62 13.84 -5.32
C ASP A 53 2.29 13.28 -5.84
N SER A 54 2.00 12.01 -5.55
CA SER A 54 0.76 11.36 -5.98
C SER A 54 -0.47 11.87 -5.24
N GLN A 55 -1.59 12.03 -5.96
CA GLN A 55 -2.89 12.40 -5.37
C GLN A 55 -3.36 11.36 -4.35
N ALA A 56 -3.07 10.07 -4.57
CA ALA A 56 -3.41 9.00 -3.62
C ALA A 56 -2.79 9.19 -2.24
N ARG A 57 -1.74 10.01 -2.16
CA ARG A 57 -1.01 10.33 -0.94
C ARG A 57 -1.36 11.72 -0.39
N HIS A 58 -2.32 12.43 -0.95
CA HIS A 58 -2.69 13.77 -0.47
C HIS A 58 -3.67 13.72 0.72
N PRO A 59 -3.49 14.57 1.76
CA PRO A 59 -2.25 15.32 2.06
C PRO A 59 -1.14 14.35 2.50
N PRO A 60 0.12 14.54 2.05
CA PRO A 60 1.18 13.60 2.37
C PRO A 60 1.68 13.83 3.80
N PRO A 61 2.15 12.77 4.50
CA PRO A 61 2.77 12.95 5.81
C PRO A 61 4.03 13.79 5.61
N ILE A 62 4.11 14.98 6.20
CA ILE A 62 5.27 15.87 6.10
C ILE A 62 5.71 16.29 7.51
N CYS A 63 7.01 16.53 7.70
CA CYS A 63 7.48 17.11 8.95
C CYS A 63 6.88 18.50 9.12
N HIS A 64 6.45 18.81 10.33
CA HIS A 64 6.09 20.18 10.69
C HIS A 64 7.31 21.09 10.44
N PRO A 65 7.14 22.32 9.91
CA PRO A 65 8.27 23.17 9.48
C PRO A 65 9.32 23.40 10.56
N SER A 66 8.89 23.43 11.82
CA SER A 66 9.74 23.70 12.98
C SER A 66 10.21 22.45 13.73
N THR A 67 9.95 21.24 13.19
CA THR A 67 10.38 19.97 13.82
C THR A 67 11.37 19.19 12.96
N ARG A 68 12.08 18.24 13.59
CA ARG A 68 13.05 17.35 12.95
C ARG A 68 14.18 18.09 12.22
N ILE A 69 14.44 19.34 12.59
CA ILE A 69 15.38 20.24 11.90
C ILE A 69 16.78 19.61 11.86
N GLY A 70 17.31 19.22 13.02
CA GLY A 70 18.63 18.61 13.11
C GLY A 70 18.77 17.31 12.33
N LEU A 71 17.71 16.48 12.31
CA LEU A 71 17.66 15.23 11.53
C LEU A 71 17.67 15.52 10.03
N LEU A 72 16.82 16.44 9.57
CA LEU A 72 16.76 16.84 8.16
C LEU A 72 18.10 17.44 7.71
N ASP A 73 18.73 18.27 8.53
CA ASP A 73 20.05 18.84 8.25
C ASP A 73 21.14 17.77 8.17
N HIS A 74 21.08 16.76 9.03
CA HIS A 74 21.98 15.62 8.94
C HIS A 74 21.78 14.83 7.64
N ILE A 75 20.53 14.51 7.28
CA ILE A 75 20.23 13.81 6.02
C ILE A 75 20.69 14.64 4.82
N PHE A 76 20.47 15.96 4.79
CA PHE A 76 20.91 16.78 3.67
C PHE A 76 22.43 16.95 3.59
N ARG A 77 23.13 16.99 4.73
CA ARG A 77 24.60 16.89 4.73
C ARG A 77 25.07 15.58 4.13
N TRP A 78 24.43 14.46 4.47
CA TRP A 78 24.71 13.18 3.84
C TRP A 78 24.39 13.19 2.34
N VAL A 79 23.23 13.71 1.91
CA VAL A 79 22.89 13.81 0.48
C VAL A 79 23.95 14.58 -0.31
N ASP A 80 24.46 15.67 0.26
CA ASP A 80 25.38 16.57 -0.45
C ASP A 80 26.85 16.12 -0.40
N ARG A 81 27.29 15.50 0.70
CA ARG A 81 28.72 15.23 0.97
C ARG A 81 29.03 13.90 1.67
N GLY A 82 28.03 13.09 2.01
CA GLY A 82 28.26 11.80 2.70
C GLY A 82 29.18 10.87 1.89
N GLU A 83 29.82 9.91 2.54
CA GLU A 83 30.62 8.90 1.81
C GLU A 83 29.80 7.67 1.45
N GLU A 84 28.74 7.42 2.22
CA GLU A 84 27.87 6.27 2.13
C GLU A 84 26.88 6.45 0.98
N ASP A 85 26.66 5.39 0.22
CA ASP A 85 25.73 5.41 -0.91
C ASP A 85 24.28 5.13 -0.49
N ILE A 86 24.11 4.50 0.67
CA ILE A 86 22.80 4.25 1.29
C ILE A 86 22.76 4.89 2.67
N LEU A 87 21.65 5.57 2.97
CA LEU A 87 21.24 5.90 4.33
C LEU A 87 20.00 5.06 4.66
N PHE A 88 20.13 4.21 5.68
CA PHE A 88 19.03 3.42 6.24
C PHE A 88 18.47 4.15 7.47
N LEU A 89 17.26 4.68 7.33
CA LEU A 89 16.50 5.36 8.37
C LEU A 89 15.54 4.37 9.01
N ASP A 90 15.86 3.88 10.20
CA ASP A 90 15.05 2.89 10.90
C ASP A 90 14.44 3.42 12.19
N GLY A 91 13.50 2.67 12.75
CA GLY A 91 12.79 3.04 13.97
C GLY A 91 11.41 2.38 14.06
N PRO A 92 10.75 2.45 15.23
CA PRO A 92 9.45 1.82 15.44
C PRO A 92 8.34 2.48 14.60
N ALA A 93 7.16 1.86 14.61
CA ALA A 93 5.97 2.42 13.98
C ALA A 93 5.66 3.80 14.57
N GLY A 94 5.26 4.74 13.72
CA GLY A 94 4.71 6.02 14.18
C GLY A 94 5.70 7.09 14.66
N VAL A 95 7.02 6.87 14.62
CA VAL A 95 8.03 7.91 14.96
C VAL A 95 8.25 8.97 13.88
N GLY A 96 7.57 8.86 12.74
CA GLY A 96 7.60 9.86 11.66
C GLY A 96 8.57 9.59 10.50
N LYS A 97 9.01 8.34 10.30
CA LYS A 97 9.91 7.96 9.18
C LYS A 97 9.38 8.42 7.81
N SER A 98 8.13 8.10 7.50
CA SER A 98 7.48 8.51 6.24
C SER A 98 7.36 10.02 6.08
N ALA A 99 7.15 10.76 7.19
CA ALA A 99 7.12 12.21 7.18
C ALA A 99 8.50 12.81 6.85
N VAL A 100 9.57 12.22 7.41
CA VAL A 100 10.95 12.59 7.08
C VAL A 100 11.25 12.27 5.61
N ALA A 101 10.96 11.04 5.15
CA ALA A 101 11.20 10.62 3.77
C ALA A 101 10.45 11.52 2.77
N GLN A 102 9.19 11.84 3.03
CA GLN A 102 8.40 12.77 2.22
C GLN A 102 8.99 14.18 2.18
N THR A 103 9.40 14.71 3.34
CA THR A 103 10.00 16.05 3.43
C THR A 103 11.31 16.11 2.65
N VAL A 104 12.12 15.05 2.75
CA VAL A 104 13.37 14.90 1.99
C VAL A 104 13.08 14.81 0.49
N ALA A 105 12.05 14.07 0.09
CA ALA A 105 11.62 13.97 -1.31
C ALA A 105 11.22 15.34 -1.86
N ALA A 106 10.32 16.05 -1.19
CA ALA A 106 9.82 17.36 -1.63
C ALA A 106 10.94 18.41 -1.76
N ARG A 107 11.81 18.51 -0.74
CA ARG A 107 12.97 19.43 -0.77
C ARG A 107 13.98 19.03 -1.85
N SER A 108 14.22 17.73 -2.07
CA SER A 108 15.12 17.25 -3.13
C SER A 108 14.55 17.46 -4.53
N ALA A 109 13.23 17.36 -4.70
CA ALA A 109 12.54 17.68 -5.95
C ALA A 109 12.70 19.18 -6.27
N ALA A 110 12.47 20.06 -5.29
CA ALA A 110 12.68 21.50 -5.43
C ALA A 110 14.15 21.84 -5.79
N ARG A 111 15.11 21.13 -5.20
CA ARG A 111 16.55 21.25 -5.51
C ARG A 111 16.96 20.60 -6.84
N LYS A 112 16.03 19.95 -7.56
CA LYS A 112 16.28 19.15 -8.77
C LYS A 112 17.34 18.07 -8.57
N THR A 113 17.48 17.55 -7.34
CA THR A 113 18.40 16.45 -6.99
C THR A 113 17.67 15.12 -6.81
N LEU A 114 16.35 15.12 -6.65
CA LEU A 114 15.57 13.88 -6.65
C LEU A 114 15.73 13.15 -8.00
N GLY A 115 16.02 11.85 -7.94
CA GLY A 115 16.08 10.94 -9.07
C GLY A 115 14.83 10.07 -9.19
N GLY A 116 14.20 9.77 -8.06
CA GLY A 116 12.93 9.07 -7.97
C GLY A 116 12.56 8.75 -6.53
N SER A 117 11.34 8.31 -6.33
CA SER A 117 10.83 7.86 -5.05
C SER A 117 9.85 6.71 -5.21
N PHE A 118 9.79 5.84 -4.21
CA PHE A 118 8.76 4.81 -4.10
C PHE A 118 8.29 4.72 -2.64
N PHE A 119 7.04 5.07 -2.39
CA PHE A 119 6.41 5.00 -1.08
C PHE A 119 5.49 3.80 -1.04
N PHE A 120 5.94 2.74 -0.37
CA PHE A 120 5.12 1.57 -0.13
C PHE A 120 3.90 1.93 0.72
N PHE A 121 2.83 1.17 0.54
CA PHE A 121 1.69 1.23 1.42
C PHE A 121 0.98 -0.11 1.45
N ARG A 122 0.95 -0.77 2.60
CA ARG A 122 0.42 -2.14 2.72
C ARG A 122 -1.02 -2.26 2.20
N GLY A 123 -1.83 -1.22 2.44
CA GLY A 123 -3.22 -1.13 2.01
C GLY A 123 -3.45 -0.77 0.53
N SER A 124 -2.40 -0.66 -0.29
CA SER A 124 -2.56 -0.45 -1.75
C SER A 124 -1.80 -1.49 -2.55
N SER A 125 -2.54 -2.20 -3.39
CA SER A 125 -2.04 -3.25 -4.28
C SER A 125 -1.02 -2.80 -5.28
N SER A 126 -1.17 -1.55 -5.71
CA SER A 126 -0.29 -0.96 -6.69
C SER A 126 1.10 -0.74 -6.11
N ARG A 127 1.28 -0.77 -4.78
CA ARG A 127 2.53 -0.37 -4.12
C ARG A 127 2.83 -1.12 -2.82
N ASN A 128 2.41 -2.38 -2.72
CA ASN A 128 2.73 -3.27 -1.60
C ASN A 128 3.53 -4.52 -2.02
N THR A 129 3.99 -4.58 -3.27
CA THR A 129 4.83 -5.67 -3.82
C THR A 129 6.07 -5.13 -4.52
N VAL A 130 7.02 -6.01 -4.82
CA VAL A 130 8.29 -5.67 -5.50
C VAL A 130 8.08 -5.29 -6.97
N ALA A 131 7.12 -5.93 -7.64
CA ALA A 131 6.90 -5.83 -9.09
C ALA A 131 6.87 -4.38 -9.66
N PRO A 132 6.11 -3.43 -9.09
CA PRO A 132 6.04 -2.07 -9.61
C PRO A 132 7.27 -1.20 -9.29
N LEU A 133 8.19 -1.63 -8.42
CA LEU A 133 9.30 -0.80 -7.96
C LEU A 133 10.22 -0.36 -9.10
N ILE A 134 10.81 -1.32 -9.82
CA ILE A 134 11.77 -1.03 -10.90
C ILE A 134 11.13 -0.25 -12.07
N PRO A 135 9.93 -0.61 -12.57
CA PRO A 135 9.24 0.19 -13.59
C PRO A 135 9.04 1.64 -13.15
N THR A 136 8.53 1.85 -11.93
CA THR A 136 8.20 3.18 -11.40
C THR A 136 9.44 4.05 -11.21
N ILE A 137 10.52 3.47 -10.69
CA ILE A 137 11.81 4.17 -10.55
C ILE A 137 12.43 4.46 -11.92
N THR A 138 12.37 3.50 -12.86
CA THR A 138 12.85 3.70 -14.22
C THR A 138 12.16 4.89 -14.89
N HIS A 139 10.83 4.94 -14.81
CA HIS A 139 10.03 6.03 -15.37
C HIS A 139 10.45 7.40 -14.83
N GLN A 140 10.63 7.52 -13.51
CA GLN A 140 11.07 8.77 -12.86
C GLN A 140 12.48 9.19 -13.29
N ILE A 141 13.44 8.26 -13.35
CA ILE A 141 14.84 8.57 -13.69
C ILE A 141 14.97 9.05 -15.14
N ILE A 142 14.17 8.49 -16.07
CA ILE A 142 14.27 8.82 -17.49
C ILE A 142 13.45 10.04 -17.88
N ALA A 143 12.37 10.37 -17.16
CA ALA A 143 11.41 11.41 -17.53
C ALA A 143 12.07 12.76 -17.92
N PRO A 144 13.09 13.27 -17.17
CA PRO A 144 13.72 14.55 -17.50
C PRO A 144 14.60 14.53 -18.76
N SER A 145 14.90 13.37 -19.36
CA SER A 145 15.88 13.23 -20.44
C SER A 145 15.32 12.48 -21.67
N PRO A 146 15.05 13.18 -22.79
CA PRO A 146 14.61 12.54 -24.04
C PRO A 146 15.56 11.43 -24.52
N ARG A 147 16.86 11.60 -24.34
CA ARG A 147 17.87 10.60 -24.71
C ARG A 147 17.73 9.32 -23.87
N LYS A 148 17.53 9.44 -22.56
CA LYS A 148 17.29 8.28 -21.68
C LYS A 148 15.97 7.59 -22.02
N ARG A 149 14.90 8.37 -22.25
CA ARG A 149 13.59 7.85 -22.69
C ARG A 149 13.71 6.98 -23.92
N LYS A 150 14.38 7.47 -24.97
CA LYS A 150 14.60 6.69 -26.22
C LYS A 150 15.37 5.39 -25.98
N LYS A 151 16.42 5.41 -25.16
CA LYS A 151 17.21 4.21 -24.84
C LYS A 151 16.38 3.14 -24.13
N VAL A 152 15.62 3.53 -23.09
CA VAL A 152 14.79 2.60 -22.32
C VAL A 152 13.61 2.11 -23.15
N ALA A 153 12.94 2.99 -23.91
CA ALA A 153 11.87 2.59 -24.81
C ALA A 153 12.33 1.51 -25.79
N LYS A 154 13.51 1.69 -26.42
CA LYS A 154 14.11 0.68 -27.30
C LYS A 154 14.42 -0.62 -26.57
N ALA A 155 14.92 -0.56 -25.34
CA ALA A 155 15.20 -1.76 -24.54
C ALA A 155 13.92 -2.58 -24.26
N ILE A 156 12.80 -1.90 -23.99
CA ILE A 156 11.49 -2.53 -23.77
C ILE A 156 10.92 -3.06 -25.08
N GLU A 157 11.06 -2.34 -26.19
CA GLU A 157 10.59 -2.80 -27.51
C GLU A 157 11.32 -4.05 -28.01
N LEU A 158 12.60 -4.19 -27.66
CA LEU A 158 13.39 -5.40 -27.93
C LEU A 158 13.03 -6.57 -27.00
N ASP A 159 12.41 -6.31 -25.86
CA ASP A 159 12.05 -7.32 -24.86
C ASP A 159 10.68 -6.98 -24.22
N PRO A 160 9.56 -7.18 -24.93
CA PRO A 160 8.23 -6.74 -24.45
C PRO A 160 7.78 -7.42 -23.14
N PHE A 161 8.32 -8.60 -22.83
CA PHE A 161 8.06 -9.36 -21.60
C PHE A 161 9.03 -8.99 -20.47
N ILE A 162 9.73 -7.86 -20.56
CA ILE A 162 10.73 -7.46 -19.54
C ILE A 162 10.13 -7.38 -18.14
N PHE A 163 8.87 -6.98 -18.01
CA PHE A 163 8.19 -6.83 -16.71
C PHE A 163 7.71 -8.15 -16.11
N ASP A 164 7.72 -9.24 -16.88
CA ASP A 164 7.49 -10.62 -16.38
C ASP A 164 8.79 -11.29 -15.91
N LYS A 165 9.94 -10.64 -16.12
CA LYS A 165 11.25 -11.14 -15.69
C LYS A 165 11.56 -10.71 -14.27
N SER A 166 12.55 -11.36 -13.68
CA SER A 166 12.99 -11.05 -12.32
C SER A 166 13.36 -9.56 -12.16
N PRO A 167 13.11 -8.96 -10.99
CA PRO A 167 13.48 -7.57 -10.70
C PRO A 167 14.95 -7.24 -10.99
N GLU A 168 15.88 -8.18 -10.81
CA GLU A 168 17.31 -8.01 -11.11
C GLU A 168 17.54 -7.83 -12.62
N VAL A 169 16.84 -8.60 -13.45
CA VAL A 169 16.91 -8.47 -14.91
C VAL A 169 16.33 -7.12 -15.35
N GLN A 170 15.21 -6.71 -14.75
CA GLN A 170 14.61 -5.39 -15.00
C GLN A 170 15.59 -4.26 -14.61
N LEU A 171 16.13 -4.29 -13.39
CA LEU A 171 17.09 -3.30 -12.90
C LEU A 171 18.29 -3.19 -13.84
N ARG A 172 18.87 -4.34 -14.24
CA ARG A 172 20.02 -4.38 -15.13
C ARG A 172 19.69 -3.80 -16.51
N LYS A 173 18.60 -4.24 -17.15
CA LYS A 173 18.28 -3.88 -18.54
C LYS A 173 17.65 -2.49 -18.69
N LEU A 174 16.93 -2.01 -17.68
CA LEU A 174 16.18 -0.74 -17.76
C LEU A 174 16.89 0.43 -17.09
N ILE A 175 17.76 0.18 -16.11
CA ILE A 175 18.48 1.22 -15.39
C ILE A 175 19.99 1.10 -15.63
N ILE A 176 20.62 0.00 -15.21
CA ILE A 176 22.09 -0.11 -15.18
C ILE A 176 22.69 -0.02 -16.60
N GLN A 177 22.26 -0.89 -17.51
CA GLN A 177 22.76 -0.92 -18.88
C GLN A 177 22.48 0.37 -19.66
N PRO A 178 21.25 0.90 -19.75
CA PRO A 178 21.00 2.07 -20.59
C PRO A 178 21.56 3.38 -20.01
N LEU A 179 21.67 3.48 -18.67
CA LEU A 179 21.96 4.73 -17.98
C LEU A 179 23.38 4.81 -17.43
N CYS A 180 24.01 3.69 -17.07
CA CYS A 180 25.31 3.64 -16.39
C CYS A 180 26.45 3.12 -17.30
N SER A 181 26.17 2.42 -18.40
CA SER A 181 27.19 1.94 -19.37
C SER A 181 27.99 3.06 -20.08
N SER A 182 27.63 4.32 -19.88
CA SER A 182 28.38 5.45 -20.41
C SER A 182 29.47 5.95 -19.45
N VAL A 183 29.48 5.50 -18.18
CA VAL A 183 30.27 6.07 -17.05
C VAL A 183 31.79 5.94 -17.22
N PHE A 184 32.27 5.03 -18.08
CA PHE A 184 33.68 4.98 -18.48
C PHE A 184 34.20 6.29 -19.12
N LEU A 185 33.32 7.14 -19.68
CA LEU A 185 33.67 8.48 -20.18
C LEU A 185 33.51 9.62 -19.15
N TRP A 186 32.93 9.37 -17.99
CA TRP A 186 32.51 10.43 -17.03
C TRP A 186 33.36 10.52 -15.76
N ASN A 187 34.30 9.60 -15.56
CA ASN A 187 35.24 9.63 -14.42
C ASN A 187 36.19 10.84 -14.39
N LYS A 188 36.17 11.73 -15.39
CA LYS A 188 36.91 13.01 -15.40
C LYS A 188 36.10 14.23 -14.95
N LEU A 189 34.79 14.14 -14.72
CA LEU A 189 33.96 15.27 -14.28
C LEU A 189 33.54 15.12 -12.81
N SER A 190 34.47 15.47 -11.93
CA SER A 190 34.42 15.49 -10.46
C SER A 190 33.37 16.43 -9.82
N GLN A 191 32.22 16.68 -10.46
CA GLN A 191 31.24 17.69 -10.00
C GLN A 191 29.76 17.33 -10.28
N ARG A 192 29.41 16.11 -10.72
CA ARG A 192 27.99 15.75 -10.89
C ARG A 192 27.36 15.40 -9.54
N LYS A 193 26.41 16.24 -9.07
CA LYS A 193 25.54 15.94 -7.93
C LYS A 193 24.84 14.60 -8.16
N ARG A 194 25.07 13.64 -7.26
CA ARG A 194 24.36 12.36 -7.23
C ARG A 194 22.86 12.62 -7.06
N ARG A 195 22.04 11.84 -7.76
CA ARG A 195 20.59 11.87 -7.64
C ARG A 195 20.16 11.09 -6.40
N LEU A 196 19.12 11.54 -5.72
CA LEU A 196 18.58 10.82 -4.57
C LEU A 196 17.41 9.92 -5.01
N LEU A 197 17.50 8.64 -4.69
CA LEU A 197 16.40 7.69 -4.72
C LEU A 197 15.88 7.50 -3.30
N ILE A 198 14.57 7.54 -3.10
CA ILE A 198 13.94 7.36 -1.79
C ILE A 198 13.01 6.15 -1.85
N VAL A 199 13.17 5.22 -0.91
CA VAL A 199 12.26 4.10 -0.71
C VAL A 199 11.75 4.17 0.72
N ASP A 200 10.46 4.41 0.89
CA ASP A 200 9.81 4.54 2.20
C ASP A 200 8.83 3.40 2.43
N GLY A 201 8.73 2.96 3.69
CA GLY A 201 7.83 1.90 4.12
C GLY A 201 8.23 0.52 3.58
N LEU A 202 9.53 0.21 3.51
CA LEU A 202 9.96 -1.10 2.99
C LEU A 202 9.27 -2.28 3.73
N ASP A 203 9.07 -2.16 5.05
CA ASP A 203 8.31 -3.10 5.89
C ASP A 203 6.81 -3.24 5.52
N GLU A 204 6.29 -2.35 4.68
CA GLU A 204 4.92 -2.40 4.16
C GLU A 204 4.80 -3.22 2.86
N CYS A 205 5.91 -3.70 2.29
CA CYS A 205 5.88 -4.73 1.26
C CYS A 205 5.46 -6.07 1.88
N ILE A 206 4.49 -6.76 1.29
CA ILE A 206 3.81 -7.92 1.92
C ILE A 206 4.66 -9.19 2.05
N ASP A 207 5.81 -9.26 1.38
CA ASP A 207 6.67 -10.45 1.33
C ASP A 207 8.06 -10.14 1.89
N ASP A 208 8.45 -10.83 2.96
CA ASP A 208 9.75 -10.69 3.64
C ASP A 208 10.93 -10.96 2.69
N ASN A 209 10.79 -11.95 1.79
CA ASN A 209 11.80 -12.22 0.78
C ASN A 209 11.90 -11.07 -0.22
N GLY A 210 10.76 -10.55 -0.66
CA GLY A 210 10.67 -9.36 -1.49
C GLY A 210 11.30 -8.13 -0.84
N GLN A 211 11.13 -7.93 0.47
CA GLN A 211 11.79 -6.86 1.21
C GLN A 211 13.32 -7.01 1.16
N CYS A 212 13.84 -8.22 1.43
CA CYS A 212 15.27 -8.53 1.32
C CYS A 212 15.78 -8.32 -0.13
N GLN A 213 14.99 -8.74 -1.11
CA GLN A 213 15.29 -8.56 -2.53
C GLN A 213 15.40 -7.08 -2.89
N ILE A 214 14.50 -6.23 -2.40
CA ILE A 214 14.55 -4.78 -2.63
C ILE A 214 15.84 -4.18 -2.08
N VAL A 215 16.26 -4.54 -0.85
CA VAL A 215 17.54 -4.08 -0.28
C VAL A 215 18.70 -4.46 -1.19
N ASN A 216 18.74 -5.71 -1.67
CA ASN A 216 19.77 -6.18 -2.59
C ASN A 216 19.74 -5.46 -3.95
N LEU A 217 18.56 -5.18 -4.51
CA LEU A 217 18.42 -4.41 -5.75
C LEU A 217 18.96 -2.98 -5.61
N LEU A 218 18.64 -2.32 -4.49
CA LEU A 218 19.13 -0.97 -4.20
C LEU A 218 20.64 -0.97 -3.95
N GLY A 219 21.17 -1.99 -3.28
CA GLY A 219 22.61 -2.23 -3.16
C GLY A 219 23.29 -2.37 -4.52
N GLN A 220 22.76 -3.22 -5.41
CA GLN A 220 23.29 -3.40 -6.77
C GLN A 220 23.25 -2.11 -7.61
N LEU A 221 22.22 -1.29 -7.42
CA LEU A 221 22.07 -0.02 -8.12
C LEU A 221 23.19 0.98 -7.76
N VAL A 222 23.66 0.96 -6.50
CA VAL A 222 24.69 1.90 -6.05
C VAL A 222 26.12 1.33 -6.13
N ASP A 223 26.29 0.01 -5.96
CA ASP A 223 27.58 -0.71 -5.95
C ASP A 223 28.27 -0.72 -7.33
N LYS A 224 27.49 -0.82 -8.43
CA LYS A 224 28.01 -1.12 -9.77
C LYS A 224 28.00 0.06 -10.71
N ASP A 225 29.12 0.79 -10.81
CA ASP A 225 29.44 1.75 -11.90
C ASP A 225 28.39 2.82 -12.21
N CYS A 226 27.39 2.96 -11.33
CA CYS A 226 26.24 3.83 -11.49
C CYS A 226 26.22 4.89 -10.41
N GLY A 227 27.39 5.37 -9.96
CA GLY A 227 27.62 6.39 -8.93
C GLY A 227 26.97 7.77 -9.16
N ILE A 228 25.93 7.79 -10.00
CA ILE A 228 24.93 8.81 -10.24
C ILE A 228 23.76 8.77 -9.24
N VAL A 229 23.57 7.73 -8.40
CA VAL A 229 22.45 7.64 -7.43
C VAL A 229 22.93 7.37 -6.00
N ARG A 230 22.21 7.89 -5.00
CA ARG A 230 22.22 7.47 -3.59
C ARG A 230 20.82 7.04 -3.16
N CYS A 231 20.72 6.16 -2.18
CA CYS A 231 19.43 5.65 -1.70
C CYS A 231 19.17 6.04 -0.24
N LEU A 232 18.04 6.68 0.01
CA LEU A 232 17.46 6.75 1.35
C LEU A 232 16.43 5.62 1.46
N ILE A 233 16.62 4.72 2.40
CA ILE A 233 15.68 3.63 2.68
C ILE A 233 15.10 3.89 4.07
N ALA A 234 13.78 4.01 4.18
CA ALA A 234 13.07 4.15 5.45
C ALA A 234 12.22 2.91 5.73
N SER A 235 12.42 2.29 6.90
CA SER A 235 11.78 1.01 7.24
C SER A 235 11.71 0.79 8.75
N ARG A 236 10.89 -0.15 9.22
CA ARG A 236 11.06 -0.76 10.55
C ARG A 236 12.33 -1.61 10.61
N SER A 237 12.85 -1.78 11.82
CA SER A 237 14.06 -2.57 12.12
C SER A 237 13.74 -4.08 12.22
N GLU A 238 13.05 -4.62 11.22
CA GLU A 238 12.71 -6.05 11.20
C GLU A 238 13.97 -6.91 10.96
N PRO A 239 14.12 -8.07 11.63
CA PRO A 239 15.39 -8.80 11.66
C PRO A 239 15.95 -9.16 10.27
N HIS A 240 15.09 -9.58 9.34
CA HIS A 240 15.49 -9.93 7.97
C HIS A 240 15.91 -8.71 7.16
N ILE A 241 15.25 -7.56 7.31
CA ILE A 241 15.64 -6.30 6.67
C ILE A 241 17.01 -5.85 7.18
N ILE A 242 17.22 -5.86 8.50
CA ILE A 242 18.52 -5.50 9.10
C ILE A 242 19.63 -6.44 8.61
N SER A 243 19.35 -7.74 8.58
CA SER A 243 20.29 -8.74 8.06
C SER A 243 20.64 -8.47 6.59
N ALA A 244 19.65 -8.19 5.75
CA ALA A 244 19.85 -7.84 4.34
C ALA A 244 20.71 -6.58 4.19
N VAL A 245 20.43 -5.51 4.94
CA VAL A 245 21.19 -4.26 4.91
C VAL A 245 22.64 -4.49 5.34
N ASN A 246 22.87 -5.25 6.42
CA ASN A 246 24.20 -5.55 6.92
C ASN A 246 24.99 -6.47 5.98
N SER A 247 24.32 -7.27 5.15
CA SER A 247 24.95 -8.16 4.16
C SER A 247 25.46 -7.42 2.91
N LEU A 248 25.06 -6.16 2.72
CA LEU A 248 25.47 -5.37 1.56
C LEU A 248 26.97 -5.08 1.62
N LYS A 249 27.67 -5.30 0.50
CA LYS A 249 29.12 -5.07 0.37
C LYS A 249 29.47 -3.61 0.04
N ILE A 250 28.74 -2.65 0.61
CA ILE A 250 28.88 -1.21 0.38
C ILE A 250 28.80 -0.44 1.69
N LYS A 251 29.24 0.81 1.70
CA LYS A 251 29.10 1.71 2.86
C LYS A 251 27.63 2.11 3.03
N VAL A 252 27.04 1.78 4.19
CA VAL A 252 25.68 2.15 4.58
C VAL A 252 25.75 3.00 5.86
N ALA A 253 25.19 4.21 5.80
CA ALA A 253 24.92 5.02 6.99
C ALA A 253 23.61 4.53 7.62
N ARG A 254 23.57 4.40 8.95
CA ARG A 254 22.35 4.03 9.68
C ARG A 254 21.94 5.16 10.62
N VAL A 255 20.67 5.54 10.57
CA VAL A 255 20.07 6.52 11.48
C VAL A 255 18.84 5.88 12.10
N THR A 256 18.88 5.65 13.41
CA THR A 256 17.74 5.07 14.13
C THR A 256 16.96 6.17 14.85
N LEU A 257 15.65 6.23 14.59
CA LEU A 257 14.70 7.10 15.26
C LEU A 257 14.08 6.39 16.45
N ASN A 258 14.17 7.02 17.62
CA ASN A 258 13.51 6.65 18.87
C ASN A 258 13.11 7.93 19.64
N GLU A 259 12.54 7.77 20.82
CA GLU A 259 12.05 8.85 21.68
C GLU A 259 13.14 9.87 22.07
N GLN A 260 14.35 9.42 22.36
CA GLN A 260 15.45 10.27 22.80
C GLN A 260 16.25 10.86 21.63
N SER A 261 16.10 10.28 20.44
CA SER A 261 16.86 10.68 19.25
C SER A 261 16.39 12.04 18.72
N TRP A 262 17.34 12.87 18.32
CA TRP A 262 17.09 14.11 17.56
C TRP A 262 16.12 15.10 18.24
N GLY A 263 16.02 15.08 19.58
CA GLY A 263 15.11 15.97 20.31
C GLY A 263 13.63 15.68 20.04
N ALA A 264 13.27 14.42 19.76
CA ALA A 264 11.91 14.05 19.35
C ALA A 264 10.81 14.53 20.31
N SER A 265 11.07 14.52 21.63
CA SER A 265 10.10 15.02 22.62
C SER A 265 9.82 16.52 22.46
N GLY A 266 10.85 17.35 22.27
CA GLY A 266 10.66 18.79 22.02
C GLY A 266 9.96 19.08 20.69
N ASP A 267 10.32 18.32 19.65
CA ASP A 267 9.65 18.39 18.35
C ASP A 267 8.16 18.00 18.44
N LEU A 268 7.86 16.95 19.20
CA LEU A 268 6.51 16.44 19.42
C LEU A 268 5.65 17.45 20.19
N ARG A 269 6.21 18.06 21.24
CA ARG A 269 5.59 19.15 22.00
C ARG A 269 5.18 20.29 21.09
N MET A 270 6.09 20.70 20.22
CA MET A 270 5.86 21.79 19.26
C MET A 270 4.80 21.42 18.22
N TYR A 271 4.82 20.18 17.74
CA TYR A 271 3.81 19.65 16.83
C TYR A 271 2.41 19.64 17.45
N LEU A 272 2.28 19.16 18.69
CA LEU A 272 1.02 19.18 19.45
C LEU A 272 0.51 20.60 19.66
N ARG A 273 1.36 21.50 20.17
CA ARG A 273 1.00 22.90 20.41
C ARG A 273 0.47 23.56 19.14
N SER A 274 1.26 23.50 18.06
CA SER A 274 0.87 24.11 16.79
C SER A 274 -0.40 23.51 16.20
N GLY A 275 -0.58 22.19 16.32
CA GLY A 275 -1.78 21.50 15.82
C GLY A 275 -3.04 21.88 16.58
N ILE A 276 -2.96 21.95 17.92
CA ILE A 276 -4.10 22.36 18.74
C ILE A 276 -4.44 23.84 18.50
N ASP A 277 -3.43 24.71 18.39
CA ASP A 277 -3.62 26.12 18.07
C ASP A 277 -4.35 26.31 16.73
N ASP A 278 -4.00 25.52 15.70
CA ASP A 278 -4.68 25.53 14.40
C ASP A 278 -6.14 25.07 14.50
N ILE A 279 -6.41 23.94 15.18
CA ILE A 279 -7.78 23.44 15.37
C ILE A 279 -8.67 24.49 16.04
N PHE A 280 -8.16 25.11 17.11
CA PHE A 280 -8.90 26.11 17.86
C PHE A 280 -9.15 27.38 17.05
N SER A 281 -8.15 27.81 16.26
CA SER A 281 -8.29 28.94 15.35
C SER A 281 -9.35 28.66 14.28
N ARG A 282 -9.32 27.49 13.63
CA ARG A 282 -10.30 27.09 12.61
C ARG A 282 -11.72 26.93 13.16
N ARG A 283 -11.84 26.53 14.44
CA ARG A 283 -13.13 26.34 15.13
C ARG A 283 -13.63 27.60 15.86
N ASN A 284 -12.90 28.73 15.77
CA ASN A 284 -13.19 29.98 16.49
C ASN A 284 -13.36 29.80 18.01
N LEU A 285 -12.50 28.98 18.62
CA LEU A 285 -12.51 28.71 20.06
C LEU A 285 -11.59 29.69 20.82
N PRO A 286 -11.82 29.93 22.12
CA PRO A 286 -11.00 30.83 22.93
C PRO A 286 -9.52 30.42 22.97
N GLN A 287 -8.63 31.40 22.80
CA GLN A 287 -7.17 31.26 22.86
C GLN A 287 -6.58 32.24 23.90
N PRO A 288 -5.47 31.91 24.60
CA PRO A 288 -4.69 30.68 24.50
C PRO A 288 -5.32 29.50 25.27
N TRP A 289 -5.52 28.36 24.60
CA TRP A 289 -5.90 27.08 25.20
C TRP A 289 -5.33 25.92 24.38
N PRO A 290 -4.85 24.82 24.98
CA PRO A 290 -4.80 24.51 26.40
C PRO A 290 -3.57 25.12 27.08
N SER A 291 -3.43 24.89 28.40
CA SER A 291 -2.26 25.28 29.16
C SER A 291 -1.01 24.52 28.68
N GLU A 292 0.17 25.11 28.90
CA GLU A 292 1.43 24.44 28.59
C GLU A 292 1.58 23.11 29.33
N THR A 293 1.04 23.00 30.54
CA THR A 293 1.04 21.74 31.32
C THR A 293 0.26 20.62 30.63
N ILE A 294 -0.86 20.93 29.97
CA ILE A 294 -1.63 19.94 29.20
C ILE A 294 -0.82 19.46 27.99
N ILE A 295 -0.14 20.39 27.30
CA ILE A 295 0.75 20.04 26.19
C ILE A 295 1.89 19.14 26.66
N ASP A 296 2.49 19.44 27.82
CA ASP A 296 3.56 18.63 28.40
C ASP A 296 3.06 17.22 28.75
N THR A 297 1.87 17.09 29.36
CA THR A 297 1.24 15.79 29.64
C THR A 297 0.99 14.98 28.37
N LEU A 298 0.47 15.60 27.30
CA LEU A 298 0.25 14.90 26.03
C LEU A 298 1.57 14.47 25.39
N THR A 299 2.61 15.30 25.53
CA THR A 299 3.95 15.00 25.02
C THR A 299 4.56 13.80 25.76
N GLU A 300 4.41 13.76 27.08
CA GLU A 300 4.84 12.63 27.92
C GLU A 300 4.08 11.35 27.55
N LYS A 301 2.74 11.40 27.45
CA LYS A 301 1.92 10.25 27.04
C LYS A 301 2.31 9.71 25.66
N ALA A 302 2.67 10.59 24.75
CA ALA A 302 3.08 10.20 23.41
C ALA A 302 4.45 9.50 23.36
N GLY A 303 5.34 9.68 24.35
CA GLY A 303 6.62 8.95 24.42
C GLY A 303 7.46 9.03 23.14
N GLY A 304 7.48 10.19 22.46
CA GLY A 304 8.19 10.39 21.18
C GLY A 304 7.53 9.73 19.95
N ILE A 305 6.33 9.17 20.10
CA ILE A 305 5.55 8.54 19.05
C ILE A 305 4.61 9.57 18.40
N PHE A 306 5.03 10.11 17.26
CA PHE A 306 4.27 11.12 16.50
C PHE A 306 2.88 10.66 16.08
N ILE A 307 2.69 9.36 15.84
CA ILE A 307 1.36 8.86 15.48
C ILE A 307 0.34 9.11 16.59
N TYR A 308 0.72 8.97 17.87
CA TYR A 308 -0.17 9.29 18.98
C TYR A 308 -0.63 10.74 18.90
N ALA A 309 0.32 11.67 18.79
CA ALA A 309 0.00 13.09 18.67
C ALA A 309 -0.88 13.38 17.45
N SER A 310 -0.58 12.80 16.28
CA SER A 310 -1.39 12.99 15.08
C SER A 310 -2.80 12.40 15.21
N THR A 311 -2.96 11.28 15.89
CA THR A 311 -4.24 10.64 16.15
C THR A 311 -5.06 11.47 17.13
N VAL A 312 -4.45 12.03 18.19
CA VAL A 312 -5.10 12.97 19.12
C VAL A 312 -5.59 14.20 18.37
N LEU A 313 -4.72 14.84 17.58
CA LEU A 313 -5.10 16.02 16.79
C LEU A 313 -6.29 15.71 15.87
N LYS A 314 -6.23 14.59 15.12
CA LYS A 314 -7.36 14.19 14.28
C LYS A 314 -8.62 13.90 15.08
N TYR A 315 -8.51 13.21 16.21
CA TYR A 315 -9.66 12.89 17.07
C TYR A 315 -10.36 14.15 17.59
N MET A 316 -9.60 15.22 17.86
CA MET A 316 -10.14 16.54 18.21
C MET A 316 -10.83 17.27 17.04
N GLU A 317 -10.57 16.87 15.79
CA GLU A 317 -11.19 17.46 14.60
C GLU A 317 -12.60 16.93 14.31
N ASP A 318 -13.15 16.05 15.16
CA ASP A 318 -14.51 15.53 15.02
C ASP A 318 -15.53 16.67 14.75
N PRO A 319 -16.26 16.65 13.63
CA PRO A 319 -17.25 17.69 13.33
C PRO A 319 -18.40 17.71 14.34
N ASP A 320 -18.71 16.57 14.95
CA ASP A 320 -19.87 16.35 15.81
C ASP A 320 -19.54 16.48 17.31
N SER A 321 -18.33 16.94 17.68
CA SER A 321 -17.90 17.09 19.08
C SER A 321 -17.11 18.38 19.31
N LEU A 322 -17.07 18.86 20.55
CA LEU A 322 -16.19 19.96 20.94
C LEU A 322 -14.76 19.44 21.16
N PRO A 323 -13.72 20.09 20.59
CA PRO A 323 -12.32 19.67 20.78
C PRO A 323 -11.90 19.57 22.25
N ILE A 324 -12.47 20.41 23.13
CA ILE A 324 -12.19 20.41 24.56
C ILE A 324 -12.61 19.09 25.21
N ILE A 325 -13.82 18.61 24.91
CA ILE A 325 -14.36 17.34 25.44
C ILE A 325 -13.50 16.16 24.96
N GLN A 326 -13.12 16.17 23.68
CA GLN A 326 -12.25 15.12 23.13
C GLN A 326 -10.89 15.11 23.81
N LEU A 327 -10.33 16.28 24.13
CA LEU A 327 -9.07 16.35 24.84
C LEU A 327 -9.17 15.85 26.28
N GLU A 328 -10.27 16.17 26.98
CA GLU A 328 -10.52 15.65 28.34
C GLU A 328 -10.57 14.12 28.35
N HIS A 329 -11.23 13.50 27.37
CA HIS A 329 -11.21 12.04 27.22
C HIS A 329 -9.78 11.51 27.08
N VAL A 330 -8.99 12.07 26.15
CA VAL A 330 -7.58 11.67 25.94
C VAL A 330 -6.72 11.86 27.21
N LEU A 331 -6.95 12.95 27.94
CA LEU A 331 -6.24 13.25 29.19
C LEU A 331 -6.64 12.30 30.33
N SER A 332 -7.86 11.79 30.34
CA SER A 332 -8.33 10.82 31.34
C SER A 332 -7.73 9.41 31.18
N LEU A 333 -7.20 9.07 30.00
CA LEU A 333 -6.58 7.77 29.73
C LEU A 333 -5.28 7.60 30.54
N ILE A 334 -5.14 6.51 31.29
CA ILE A 334 -3.94 6.21 32.09
C ILE A 334 -3.22 5.04 31.42
N PRO A 335 -2.18 5.28 30.60
CA PRO A 335 -1.51 4.22 29.88
C PRO A 335 -0.69 3.31 30.80
N GLU A 336 -0.68 2.02 30.47
CA GLU A 336 0.26 1.07 31.06
C GLU A 336 1.71 1.38 30.64
N THR A 337 2.69 0.69 31.22
CA THR A 337 4.13 0.97 31.06
C THR A 337 4.75 0.46 29.75
N THR A 338 3.96 0.10 28.74
CA THR A 338 4.50 -0.41 27.46
C THR A 338 4.68 0.71 26.43
N PRO A 339 5.64 0.57 25.47
CA PRO A 339 5.94 1.63 24.50
C PRO A 339 4.76 2.08 23.63
N PHE A 340 3.75 1.24 23.47
CA PHE A 340 2.56 1.55 22.67
C PHE A 340 1.27 1.63 23.51
N ALA A 341 1.32 1.46 24.83
CA ALA A 341 0.14 1.41 25.69
C ALA A 341 -0.77 2.63 25.52
N ALA A 342 -0.19 3.84 25.46
CA ALA A 342 -0.94 5.07 25.26
C ALA A 342 -1.66 5.09 23.91
N LEU A 343 -0.99 4.62 22.85
CA LEU A 343 -1.59 4.53 21.52
C LEU A 343 -2.69 3.47 21.47
N ASP A 344 -2.48 2.33 22.12
CA ASP A 344 -3.45 1.23 22.18
C ASP A 344 -4.69 1.64 22.96
N GLN A 345 -4.53 2.32 24.10
CA GLN A 345 -5.66 2.91 24.83
C GLN A 345 -6.41 3.95 24.00
N LEU A 346 -5.69 4.81 23.27
CA LEU A 346 -6.32 5.77 22.39
C LEU A 346 -7.15 5.08 21.30
N TYR A 347 -6.64 4.00 20.71
CA TYR A 347 -7.41 3.19 19.76
C TYR A 347 -8.63 2.53 20.42
N GLN A 348 -8.49 1.96 21.62
CA GLN A 348 -9.62 1.39 22.35
C GLN A 348 -10.71 2.44 22.64
N GLU A 349 -10.32 3.65 23.04
CA GLU A 349 -11.24 4.76 23.29
C GLU A 349 -12.01 5.15 22.01
N ILE A 350 -11.30 5.32 20.89
CA ILE A 350 -11.91 5.62 19.59
C ILE A 350 -12.89 4.52 19.17
N LEU A 351 -12.56 3.25 19.39
CA LEU A 351 -13.42 2.12 19.03
C LEU A 351 -14.62 1.98 19.97
N THR A 352 -14.50 2.41 21.22
CA THR A 352 -15.58 2.36 22.23
C THR A 352 -16.69 3.35 21.90
N ALA A 353 -16.41 4.39 21.12
CA ALA A 353 -17.42 5.28 20.54
C ALA A 353 -18.42 4.55 19.62
N CYS A 354 -18.09 3.36 19.12
CA CYS A 354 -19.04 2.49 18.42
C CYS A 354 -20.01 1.83 19.43
N PRO A 355 -21.33 2.03 19.29
CA PRO A 355 -22.32 1.41 20.17
C PRO A 355 -22.19 -0.12 20.19
N ALA A 356 -22.43 -0.72 21.36
CA ALA A 356 -22.22 -2.16 21.58
C ALA A 356 -22.94 -3.05 20.55
N GLN A 357 -24.16 -2.66 20.14
CA GLN A 357 -24.94 -3.39 19.14
C GLN A 357 -24.30 -3.42 17.73
N HIS A 358 -23.38 -2.51 17.42
CA HIS A 358 -22.71 -2.42 16.13
C HIS A 358 -21.28 -2.97 16.15
N ARG A 359 -20.75 -3.39 17.30
CA ARG A 359 -19.35 -3.83 17.44
C ARG A 359 -19.05 -5.12 16.67
N SER A 360 -19.99 -6.06 16.60
CA SER A 360 -19.79 -7.26 15.78
C SER A 360 -19.69 -6.90 14.29
N THR A 361 -20.57 -6.02 13.80
CA THR A 361 -20.50 -5.49 12.42
C THR A 361 -19.19 -4.77 12.17
N LEU A 362 -18.72 -3.96 13.12
CA LEU A 362 -17.44 -3.26 13.04
C LEU A 362 -16.26 -4.21 12.82
N LEU A 363 -16.16 -5.28 13.61
CA LEU A 363 -15.07 -6.25 13.48
C LEU A 363 -15.09 -6.95 12.13
N HIS A 364 -16.27 -7.31 11.63
CA HIS A 364 -16.42 -7.86 10.28
C HIS A 364 -15.98 -6.88 9.19
N ILE A 365 -16.32 -5.59 9.32
CA ILE A 365 -15.86 -4.55 8.38
C ILE A 365 -14.33 -4.49 8.38
N PHE A 366 -13.69 -4.48 9.56
CA PHE A 366 -12.22 -4.48 9.66
C PHE A 366 -11.58 -5.76 9.11
N GLY A 367 -12.18 -6.92 9.38
CA GLY A 367 -11.76 -8.20 8.81
C GLY A 367 -11.76 -8.16 7.29
N ILE A 368 -12.86 -7.68 6.69
CA ILE A 368 -12.98 -7.54 5.23
C ILE A 368 -11.94 -6.55 4.67
N ILE A 369 -11.76 -5.39 5.29
CA ILE A 369 -10.78 -4.39 4.86
C ILE A 369 -9.36 -4.97 4.86
N PHE A 370 -9.03 -5.79 5.85
CA PHE A 370 -7.71 -6.41 5.97
C PHE A 370 -7.51 -7.61 5.04
N LEU A 371 -8.50 -8.49 4.98
CA LEU A 371 -8.48 -9.70 4.13
C LEU A 371 -8.56 -9.39 2.64
N HIS A 372 -8.96 -8.17 2.29
CA HIS A 372 -8.93 -7.73 0.91
C HIS A 372 -7.53 -7.91 0.31
N ASN A 373 -7.40 -8.92 -0.57
CA ASN A 373 -6.16 -9.18 -1.26
C ASN A 373 -5.96 -8.08 -2.31
N PRO A 374 -4.93 -7.24 -2.16
CA PRO A 374 -4.78 -6.09 -3.03
C PRO A 374 -4.48 -6.53 -4.48
N GLN A 375 -3.88 -7.70 -4.71
CA GLN A 375 -3.48 -8.16 -6.06
C GLN A 375 -4.66 -8.25 -7.06
N PHE A 376 -5.89 -8.30 -6.56
CA PHE A 376 -7.11 -8.28 -7.36
C PHE A 376 -7.60 -6.83 -7.42
N LYS A 377 -7.47 -6.21 -8.60
CA LYS A 377 -7.78 -4.79 -8.85
C LYS A 377 -9.25 -4.41 -8.61
N ASP A 378 -10.11 -5.38 -8.31
CA ASP A 378 -11.50 -5.17 -7.96
C ASP A 378 -11.60 -4.79 -6.48
N PHE A 379 -11.61 -3.48 -6.24
CA PHE A 379 -11.76 -2.86 -4.93
C PHE A 379 -12.91 -3.46 -4.11
N VAL A 380 -12.67 -3.69 -2.82
CA VAL A 380 -13.75 -3.76 -1.83
C VAL A 380 -14.26 -2.33 -1.63
N ASP A 381 -15.32 -1.98 -2.37
CA ASP A 381 -16.05 -0.76 -2.13
C ASP A 381 -17.05 -0.94 -0.97
N VAL A 382 -17.49 0.20 -0.40
CA VAL A 382 -18.45 0.22 0.70
C VAL A 382 -19.73 -0.53 0.33
N LEU A 383 -20.18 -0.43 -0.92
CA LEU A 383 -21.39 -1.11 -1.41
C LEU A 383 -21.25 -2.63 -1.37
N LEU A 384 -20.08 -3.16 -1.69
CA LEU A 384 -19.79 -4.59 -1.61
C LEU A 384 -19.74 -5.06 -0.15
N ILE A 385 -19.14 -4.26 0.74
CA ILE A 385 -19.15 -4.56 2.19
C ILE A 385 -20.59 -4.63 2.70
N GLU A 386 -21.41 -3.61 2.37
CA GLU A 386 -22.83 -3.58 2.75
C GLU A 386 -23.56 -4.81 2.22
N ALA A 387 -23.37 -5.14 0.94
CA ALA A 387 -24.01 -6.28 0.30
C ALA A 387 -23.61 -7.63 0.91
N ILE A 388 -22.31 -7.84 1.18
CA ILE A 388 -21.79 -9.07 1.80
C ILE A 388 -22.30 -9.22 3.23
N LEU A 389 -22.33 -8.13 4.00
CA LEU A 389 -22.77 -8.14 5.39
C LEU A 389 -24.30 -8.07 5.55
N GLY A 390 -25.05 -7.90 4.45
CA GLY A 390 -26.51 -7.75 4.50
C GLY A 390 -26.95 -6.43 5.14
N LEU A 391 -26.14 -5.39 5.02
CA LEU A 391 -26.40 -4.06 5.57
C LEU A 391 -27.12 -3.18 4.53
N SER A 392 -27.91 -2.25 5.04
CA SER A 392 -28.54 -1.17 4.27
C SER A 392 -27.50 -0.13 3.85
N SER A 393 -27.82 0.59 2.77
CA SER A 393 -26.94 1.65 2.29
C SER A 393 -26.72 2.75 3.35
N GLY A 394 -25.46 3.05 3.64
CA GLY A 394 -25.03 4.02 4.64
C GLY A 394 -24.74 3.43 6.02
N GLU A 395 -25.08 2.16 6.29
CA GLU A 395 -24.82 1.55 7.59
C GLU A 395 -23.33 1.40 7.88
N VAL A 396 -22.50 1.07 6.87
CA VAL A 396 -21.04 1.02 7.04
C VAL A 396 -20.50 2.40 7.44
N ALA A 397 -20.95 3.46 6.76
CA ALA A 397 -20.55 4.83 7.09
C ALA A 397 -21.01 5.23 8.50
N MET A 398 -22.22 4.82 8.91
CA MET A 398 -22.75 5.06 10.25
C MET A 398 -21.90 4.35 11.32
N VAL A 399 -21.60 3.05 11.15
CA VAL A 399 -20.79 2.25 12.10
C VAL A 399 -19.40 2.85 12.28
N LEU A 400 -18.84 3.40 11.20
CA LEU A 400 -17.49 3.95 11.15
C LEU A 400 -17.40 5.45 11.46
N ARG A 401 -18.53 6.15 11.66
CA ARG A 401 -18.63 7.62 11.72
C ARG A 401 -17.64 8.28 12.68
N ARG A 402 -17.40 7.68 13.85
CA ARG A 402 -16.55 8.24 14.92
C ARG A 402 -15.07 7.84 14.83
N MET A 403 -14.65 7.20 13.75
CA MET A 403 -13.30 6.61 13.60
C MET A 403 -12.40 7.37 12.62
N HIS A 404 -12.76 8.60 12.25
CA HIS A 404 -12.01 9.43 11.29
C HIS A 404 -10.52 9.63 11.63
N SER A 405 -10.14 9.48 12.89
CA SER A 405 -8.74 9.55 13.34
C SER A 405 -7.90 8.32 12.95
N ILE A 406 -8.54 7.20 12.62
CA ILE A 406 -7.88 5.91 12.31
C ILE A 406 -8.25 5.32 10.94
N ILE A 407 -9.38 5.72 10.35
CA ILE A 407 -9.82 5.29 9.02
C ILE A 407 -10.01 6.46 8.06
N ALA A 408 -9.87 6.19 6.77
CA ALA A 408 -10.19 7.14 5.71
C ALA A 408 -11.09 6.49 4.65
N PHE A 409 -12.14 7.21 4.27
CA PHE A 409 -12.92 6.94 3.07
C PHE A 409 -12.21 7.56 1.87
N ARG A 410 -12.02 6.77 0.81
CA ARG A 410 -11.35 7.21 -0.43
C ARG A 410 -12.28 6.98 -1.60
N GLU A 411 -12.59 8.08 -2.28
CA GLU A 411 -13.40 8.07 -3.50
C GLU A 411 -12.48 7.95 -4.72
N SER A 412 -12.75 6.96 -5.57
CA SER A 412 -12.07 6.77 -6.86
C SER A 412 -13.03 6.14 -7.85
N ASP A 413 -13.14 6.70 -9.05
CA ASP A 413 -13.92 6.12 -10.16
C ASP A 413 -15.36 5.68 -9.77
N SER A 414 -16.07 6.53 -9.02
CA SER A 414 -17.42 6.26 -8.48
C SER A 414 -17.52 5.13 -7.45
N LYS A 415 -16.38 4.69 -6.89
CA LYS A 415 -16.29 3.74 -5.78
C LYS A 415 -15.77 4.44 -4.53
N THR A 416 -16.30 4.05 -3.38
CA THR A 416 -15.81 4.48 -2.07
C THR A 416 -15.15 3.30 -1.39
N THR A 417 -13.87 3.43 -1.06
CA THR A 417 -13.09 2.40 -0.36
C THR A 417 -12.71 2.87 1.04
N ILE A 418 -12.45 1.93 1.94
CA ILE A 418 -12.03 2.24 3.32
C ILE A 418 -10.59 1.76 3.50
N THR A 419 -9.75 2.62 4.07
CA THR A 419 -8.35 2.29 4.38
C THR A 419 -8.01 2.68 5.80
N PHE A 420 -7.14 1.90 6.45
CA PHE A 420 -6.52 2.33 7.70
C PHE A 420 -5.54 3.46 7.42
N LEU A 421 -5.61 4.53 8.22
CA LEU A 421 -4.70 5.67 8.11
C LEU A 421 -3.26 5.28 8.44
N HIS A 422 -3.09 4.28 9.30
CA HIS A 422 -1.81 3.90 9.87
C HIS A 422 -1.66 2.40 10.04
N ALA A 423 -0.51 1.84 9.61
CA ALA A 423 -0.21 0.41 9.75
C ALA A 423 -0.26 -0.08 11.21
N SER A 424 0.11 0.79 12.17
CA SER A 424 0.07 0.46 13.61
C SER A 424 -1.33 0.13 14.13
N PHE A 425 -2.38 0.62 13.46
CA PHE A 425 -3.75 0.30 13.84
C PHE A 425 -4.11 -1.14 13.44
N GLY A 426 -3.65 -1.58 12.25
CA GLY A 426 -3.71 -3.00 11.89
C GLY A 426 -2.92 -3.86 12.88
N ASP A 427 -1.68 -3.47 13.22
CA ASP A 427 -0.85 -4.18 14.20
C ASP A 427 -1.52 -4.28 15.58
N PHE A 428 -2.39 -3.34 15.93
CA PHE A 428 -3.20 -3.35 17.15
C PHE A 428 -4.39 -4.32 17.00
N LEU A 429 -5.19 -4.20 15.94
CA LEU A 429 -6.39 -5.02 15.73
C LEU A 429 -6.08 -6.53 15.70
N PHE A 430 -4.97 -6.93 15.08
CA PHE A 430 -4.60 -8.35 14.93
C PHE A 430 -3.72 -8.88 16.07
N ASN A 431 -3.61 -8.15 17.18
CA ASN A 431 -2.95 -8.63 18.38
C ASN A 431 -3.93 -8.65 19.55
N ARG A 432 -4.34 -9.84 19.98
CA ARG A 432 -5.35 -10.04 21.03
C ARG A 432 -4.97 -9.41 22.37
N GLU A 433 -3.69 -9.40 22.72
CA GLU A 433 -3.20 -8.78 23.96
C GLU A 433 -3.36 -7.26 23.94
N ARG A 434 -3.25 -6.65 22.76
CA ARG A 434 -3.35 -5.19 22.59
C ARG A 434 -4.79 -4.71 22.41
N SER A 435 -5.59 -5.41 21.58
CA SER A 435 -6.92 -4.97 21.19
C SER A 435 -8.07 -5.56 22.01
N GLY A 436 -7.84 -6.62 22.79
CA GLY A 436 -8.82 -7.18 23.71
C GLY A 436 -10.15 -7.54 23.02
N GLN A 437 -11.23 -6.88 23.42
CA GLN A 437 -12.57 -7.09 22.82
C GLN A 437 -12.67 -6.66 21.35
N PHE A 438 -11.72 -5.87 20.86
CA PHE A 438 -11.66 -5.41 19.48
C PHE A 438 -10.69 -6.25 18.62
N PHE A 439 -10.24 -7.39 19.13
CA PHE A 439 -9.41 -8.31 18.38
C PHE A 439 -10.16 -8.85 17.17
N VAL A 440 -9.54 -8.72 16.00
CA VAL A 440 -10.04 -9.30 14.75
C VAL A 440 -9.29 -10.60 14.52
N ASP A 441 -9.98 -11.73 14.68
CA ASP A 441 -9.41 -13.03 14.34
C ASP A 441 -9.51 -13.24 12.83
N ILE A 442 -8.37 -13.09 12.15
CA ILE A 442 -8.30 -13.18 10.69
C ILE A 442 -8.82 -14.54 10.19
N PHE A 443 -8.57 -15.64 10.91
CA PHE A 443 -9.03 -16.96 10.49
C PHE A 443 -10.54 -17.13 10.64
N GLU A 444 -11.13 -16.59 11.70
CA GLU A 444 -12.59 -16.59 11.85
C GLU A 444 -13.27 -15.69 10.81
N GLU A 445 -12.67 -14.54 10.51
CA GLU A 445 -13.17 -13.62 9.49
C GLU A 445 -13.09 -14.22 8.08
N GLU A 446 -12.03 -14.97 7.75
CA GLU A 446 -11.92 -15.70 6.48
C GLU A 446 -13.10 -16.67 6.29
N TRP A 447 -13.42 -17.44 7.33
CA TRP A 447 -14.54 -18.39 7.30
C TRP A 447 -15.91 -17.69 7.26
N SER A 448 -16.09 -16.67 8.10
CA SER A 448 -17.32 -15.87 8.16
C SER A 448 -17.61 -15.20 6.82
N LEU A 449 -16.57 -14.62 6.20
CA LEU A 449 -16.65 -13.96 4.91
C LEU A 449 -17.03 -14.96 3.81
N ALA A 450 -16.42 -16.14 3.77
CA ALA A 450 -16.77 -17.19 2.81
C ALA A 450 -18.26 -17.56 2.89
N GLY A 451 -18.78 -17.76 4.10
CA GLY A 451 -20.21 -18.05 4.34
C GLY A 451 -21.14 -16.93 3.85
N LYS A 452 -20.84 -15.68 4.22
CA LYS A 452 -21.63 -14.51 3.82
C LYS A 452 -21.61 -14.28 2.31
N CYS A 453 -20.47 -14.52 1.65
CA CYS A 453 -20.36 -14.43 0.20
C CYS A 453 -21.18 -15.50 -0.52
N MET A 454 -21.19 -16.75 -0.02
CA MET A 454 -22.04 -17.80 -0.57
C MET A 454 -23.53 -17.44 -0.49
N ASN A 455 -23.97 -16.85 0.63
CA ASN A 455 -25.35 -16.37 0.78
C ASN A 455 -25.66 -15.24 -0.20
N TYR A 456 -24.78 -14.25 -0.32
CA TYR A 456 -24.94 -13.14 -1.27
C TYR A 456 -25.05 -13.62 -2.72
N LEU A 457 -24.19 -14.58 -3.13
CA LEU A 457 -24.23 -15.18 -4.46
C LEU A 457 -25.49 -16.03 -4.68
N GLY A 458 -25.92 -16.79 -3.67
CA GLY A 458 -27.13 -17.62 -3.73
C GLY A 458 -28.42 -16.82 -3.93
N HIS A 459 -28.45 -15.55 -3.50
CA HIS A 459 -29.60 -14.65 -3.70
C HIS A 459 -29.58 -13.89 -5.05
N ARG A 460 -28.47 -13.88 -5.79
CA ARG A 460 -28.39 -13.28 -7.14
C ARG A 460 -28.69 -14.32 -8.21
N ASP A 461 -29.96 -14.60 -8.42
CA ASP A 461 -30.48 -15.51 -9.46
C ASP A 461 -30.41 -14.91 -10.89
N ARG A 462 -29.23 -14.37 -11.27
CA ARG A 462 -28.98 -13.80 -12.62
C ARG A 462 -27.71 -14.39 -13.20
N GLY A 463 -27.82 -15.55 -13.86
CA GLY A 463 -27.09 -15.98 -15.07
C GLY A 463 -25.59 -15.68 -15.28
N GLY A 464 -24.84 -15.27 -14.27
CA GLY A 464 -23.41 -15.00 -14.35
C GLY A 464 -22.59 -16.21 -13.93
N LEU A 465 -21.49 -16.49 -14.64
CA LEU A 465 -20.44 -17.37 -14.12
C LEU A 465 -19.70 -16.60 -13.03
N PHE A 466 -19.82 -17.05 -11.78
CA PHE A 466 -19.01 -16.54 -10.67
C PHE A 466 -17.88 -17.54 -10.40
N SER A 467 -16.63 -17.07 -10.37
CA SER A 467 -15.51 -17.85 -9.87
C SER A 467 -15.17 -17.37 -8.45
N VAL A 468 -15.43 -18.23 -7.47
CA VAL A 468 -14.80 -18.11 -6.16
C VAL A 468 -13.53 -18.95 -6.24
N VAL A 469 -12.37 -18.29 -6.31
CA VAL A 469 -11.09 -19.00 -6.34
C VAL A 469 -10.56 -19.08 -4.91
N TYR A 470 -10.40 -20.30 -4.42
CA TYR A 470 -9.81 -20.58 -3.12
C TYR A 470 -8.31 -20.79 -3.29
N TRP A 471 -7.51 -20.05 -2.53
CA TRP A 471 -6.07 -20.27 -2.44
C TRP A 471 -5.70 -20.97 -1.13
N ARG A 472 -4.97 -22.08 -1.22
CA ARG A 472 -4.37 -22.80 -0.09
C ARG A 472 -2.85 -22.83 -0.30
N SER A 473 -2.10 -22.18 0.58
CA SER A 473 -0.69 -22.48 0.76
C SER A 473 -0.57 -23.42 1.96
N THR A 474 -0.21 -24.67 1.72
CA THR A 474 0.21 -25.60 2.79
C THR A 474 1.70 -25.85 2.66
N SER A 475 2.49 -25.30 3.58
CA SER A 475 3.88 -25.73 3.76
C SER A 475 3.87 -27.02 4.59
N TYR A 476 4.08 -28.17 3.95
CA TYR A 476 4.31 -29.43 4.68
C TYR A 476 5.77 -29.49 5.13
N TYR A 477 6.01 -29.63 6.43
CA TYR A 477 7.30 -30.08 6.95
C TYR A 477 7.24 -31.58 7.20
N THR A 478 7.86 -32.37 6.34
CA THR A 478 8.19 -33.77 6.66
C THR A 478 9.65 -33.83 7.06
N HIS A 479 9.94 -34.06 8.35
CA HIS A 479 11.27 -34.48 8.77
C HIS A 479 11.49 -35.92 8.28
N GLY A 480 12.31 -36.06 7.24
CA GLY A 480 12.74 -37.33 6.68
C GLY A 480 14.13 -37.18 6.08
N ILE A 481 15.02 -38.08 6.47
CA ILE A 481 16.45 -38.08 6.16
C ILE A 481 16.67 -38.22 4.65
N HIS A 482 17.57 -37.39 4.11
CA HIS A 482 18.07 -37.27 2.73
C HIS A 482 17.36 -36.28 1.78
N GLY A 483 18.20 -35.36 1.28
CA GLY A 483 17.88 -34.19 0.47
C GLY A 483 16.81 -34.37 -0.59
N SER A 484 15.87 -33.41 -0.62
CA SER A 484 15.05 -33.12 -1.80
C SER A 484 14.57 -31.67 -1.76
N THR A 485 14.59 -31.04 -2.92
CA THR A 485 14.17 -29.68 -3.24
C THR A 485 12.71 -29.40 -2.88
N MET A 486 12.44 -28.23 -2.27
CA MET A 486 11.08 -27.70 -2.10
C MET A 486 10.44 -27.44 -3.46
N VAL A 487 9.27 -28.03 -3.71
CA VAL A 487 8.33 -27.58 -4.75
C VAL A 487 7.03 -27.22 -4.04
N PRO A 488 6.54 -25.97 -4.12
CA PRO A 488 5.21 -25.64 -3.63
C PRO A 488 4.18 -26.34 -4.55
N GLU A 489 3.37 -27.25 -4.00
CA GLU A 489 2.20 -27.74 -4.72
C GLU A 489 1.11 -26.66 -4.72
N LEU A 490 0.85 -26.12 -5.91
CA LEU A 490 -0.24 -25.19 -6.19
C LEU A 490 -1.55 -25.98 -6.37
N ALA A 491 -2.40 -26.02 -5.34
CA ALA A 491 -3.76 -26.53 -5.50
C ALA A 491 -4.72 -25.36 -5.79
N MET A 492 -5.13 -25.21 -7.05
CA MET A 492 -6.13 -24.23 -7.47
C MET A 492 -7.53 -24.85 -7.35
N LEU A 493 -8.29 -24.44 -6.33
CA LEU A 493 -9.69 -24.86 -6.17
C LEU A 493 -10.59 -23.86 -6.92
N THR A 494 -11.10 -24.28 -8.08
CA THR A 494 -12.09 -23.53 -8.85
C THR A 494 -13.47 -24.09 -8.52
N MET A 495 -14.32 -23.32 -7.82
CA MET A 495 -15.73 -23.68 -7.64
C MET A 495 -16.55 -23.06 -8.77
N GLN A 496 -17.13 -23.90 -9.64
CA GLN A 496 -18.21 -23.51 -10.54
C GLN A 496 -19.56 -23.85 -9.89
N ILE A 497 -20.40 -22.84 -9.67
CA ILE A 497 -21.75 -23.03 -9.13
C ILE A 497 -22.73 -22.87 -10.30
N SER A 498 -23.52 -23.91 -10.59
CA SER A 498 -24.61 -23.87 -11.58
C SER A 498 -25.97 -23.83 -10.86
N PRO A 499 -26.95 -23.02 -11.31
CA PRO A 499 -28.20 -22.80 -10.58
C PRO A 499 -29.14 -24.00 -10.51
N LYS A 500 -28.85 -25.10 -11.22
CA LYS A 500 -29.82 -26.21 -11.39
C LYS A 500 -29.37 -27.57 -10.88
N ASN A 501 -28.16 -27.74 -10.38
CA ASN A 501 -27.72 -28.98 -9.74
C ASN A 501 -26.66 -28.66 -8.70
N PHE A 502 -26.91 -28.99 -7.43
CA PHE A 502 -25.88 -29.06 -6.39
C PHE A 502 -24.97 -30.27 -6.66
N ALA A 503 -24.15 -30.18 -7.70
CA ALA A 503 -23.10 -31.13 -8.00
C ALA A 503 -21.78 -30.35 -8.11
N PHE A 504 -20.90 -30.53 -7.13
CA PHE A 504 -19.56 -29.96 -7.13
C PHE A 504 -18.65 -30.86 -7.99
N VAL A 505 -18.03 -30.28 -9.02
CA VAL A 505 -16.96 -30.96 -9.77
C VAL A 505 -15.65 -30.26 -9.48
N THR A 506 -14.81 -30.88 -8.67
CA THR A 506 -13.44 -30.43 -8.44
C THR A 506 -12.52 -31.09 -9.46
N LYS A 507 -11.82 -30.30 -10.28
CA LYS A 507 -10.75 -30.79 -11.15
C LYS A 507 -9.40 -30.43 -10.51
N VAL A 508 -8.76 -31.40 -9.87
CA VAL A 508 -7.39 -31.25 -9.35
C VAL A 508 -6.43 -31.55 -10.50
N HIS A 509 -5.55 -30.60 -10.84
CA HIS A 509 -4.46 -30.82 -11.80
C HIS A 509 -3.16 -31.14 -11.05
N GLY A 510 -2.80 -32.42 -11.03
CA GLY A 510 -1.48 -32.92 -10.62
C GLY A 510 -0.91 -33.87 -11.68
N PRO A 511 0.43 -34.02 -11.78
CA PRO A 511 1.04 -34.96 -12.71
C PRO A 511 0.88 -36.39 -12.18
N GLY A 512 -0.14 -37.10 -12.68
CA GLY A 512 -0.34 -38.53 -12.46
C GLY A 512 -1.40 -38.86 -11.40
N ASN A 513 -2.46 -39.53 -11.86
CA ASN A 513 -3.62 -40.08 -11.13
C ASN A 513 -4.75 -39.10 -10.78
N PHE A 514 -5.92 -39.39 -11.36
CA PHE A 514 -7.16 -38.67 -11.17
C PHE A 514 -7.87 -39.18 -9.91
N LEU A 515 -8.04 -38.32 -8.90
CA LEU A 515 -8.91 -38.62 -7.76
C LEU A 515 -10.17 -37.77 -7.87
N TRP A 516 -11.31 -38.42 -8.06
CA TRP A 516 -12.64 -37.78 -8.00
C TRP A 516 -13.10 -37.80 -6.54
N ILE A 517 -13.11 -36.64 -5.87
CA ILE A 517 -13.73 -36.51 -4.55
C ILE A 517 -15.12 -35.92 -4.74
N ILE A 518 -16.14 -36.70 -4.39
CA ILE A 518 -17.54 -36.25 -4.30
C ILE A 518 -17.78 -35.87 -2.83
N THR A 519 -18.21 -34.65 -2.56
CA THR A 519 -18.63 -34.22 -1.21
C THR A 519 -20.04 -33.63 -1.29
N ILE A 520 -20.96 -34.19 -0.51
CA ILE A 520 -22.38 -33.79 -0.38
C ILE A 520 -22.52 -32.87 0.86
N PRO A 521 -23.34 -31.80 0.85
CA PRO A 521 -23.44 -30.89 1.98
C PRO A 521 -24.28 -31.44 3.14
N VAL A 522 -23.90 -30.97 4.32
CA VAL A 522 -24.17 -31.44 5.68
C VAL A 522 -25.62 -31.30 6.12
N LEU A 523 -26.14 -32.32 6.81
CA LEU A 523 -27.05 -32.12 7.95
C LEU A 523 -26.49 -32.88 9.15
N ALA A 524 -26.29 -32.15 10.26
CA ALA A 524 -25.91 -32.58 11.60
C ALA A 524 -24.42 -32.92 11.88
N GLY A 525 -23.84 -32.08 12.75
CA GLY A 525 -23.01 -32.53 13.88
C GLY A 525 -21.60 -33.03 13.58
N TRP A 526 -20.60 -32.14 13.57
CA TRP A 526 -19.20 -32.54 13.70
C TRP A 526 -18.55 -31.76 14.85
N LYS A 527 -18.66 -32.33 16.05
CA LYS A 527 -17.92 -31.90 17.27
C LYS A 527 -16.88 -32.94 17.72
N GLU A 528 -16.63 -33.98 16.93
CA GLU A 528 -15.72 -35.08 17.30
C GLU A 528 -14.80 -35.47 16.14
N LEU A 529 -13.78 -34.65 15.86
CA LEU A 529 -12.60 -35.13 15.13
C LEU A 529 -11.33 -34.33 15.46
N LEU A 530 -11.09 -34.14 16.77
CA LEU A 530 -9.83 -33.63 17.33
C LEU A 530 -9.28 -34.53 18.45
N HIS A 531 -9.44 -35.84 18.32
CA HIS A 531 -8.74 -36.82 19.15
C HIS A 531 -8.02 -37.82 18.22
N GLY A 532 -6.79 -37.48 17.82
CA GLY A 532 -6.00 -38.41 17.02
C GLY A 532 -4.70 -37.88 16.40
N PHE A 533 -4.40 -36.58 16.47
CA PHE A 533 -3.13 -36.06 15.95
C PHE A 533 -2.35 -35.31 17.04
N ASN A 534 -1.27 -35.95 17.48
CA ASN A 534 -0.24 -35.36 18.33
C ASN A 534 0.50 -34.25 17.58
N THR A 535 0.54 -33.07 18.19
CA THR A 535 1.60 -32.06 18.14
C THR A 535 2.27 -31.81 16.77
N THR A 536 1.66 -30.93 15.97
CA THR A 536 2.32 -29.84 15.20
C THR A 536 1.22 -29.17 14.38
N THR A 537 0.64 -28.09 14.90
CA THR A 537 -0.39 -27.31 14.20
C THR A 537 0.23 -26.58 12.98
N PRO A 538 -0.18 -26.87 11.73
CA PRO A 538 0.20 -26.07 10.58
C PRO A 538 -0.56 -24.72 10.61
N LYS A 539 0.13 -23.61 10.31
CA LYS A 539 -0.50 -22.32 10.02
C LYS A 539 -1.19 -22.43 8.65
N ILE A 540 -2.50 -22.29 8.61
CA ILE A 540 -3.32 -22.38 7.38
C ILE A 540 -3.85 -20.97 7.11
N SER A 541 -3.35 -20.26 6.10
CA SER A 541 -3.96 -19.01 5.64
C SER A 541 -4.85 -19.27 4.43
N PHE A 542 -6.05 -18.70 4.42
CA PHE A 542 -6.98 -18.76 3.31
C PHE A 542 -6.99 -17.42 2.56
N THR A 543 -7.15 -17.44 1.24
CA THR A 543 -7.39 -16.20 0.49
C THR A 543 -8.62 -16.40 -0.37
N VAL A 544 -9.65 -15.58 -0.12
CA VAL A 544 -10.88 -15.53 -0.90
C VAL A 544 -10.66 -14.58 -2.07
N LEU A 545 -10.82 -15.08 -3.29
CA LEU A 545 -10.70 -14.28 -4.51
C LEU A 545 -12.06 -14.03 -5.12
N PHE A 546 -12.36 -12.75 -5.36
CA PHE A 546 -13.52 -12.31 -6.12
C PHE A 546 -13.08 -11.99 -7.54
N HIS A 547 -13.74 -12.57 -8.53
CA HIS A 547 -13.72 -12.05 -9.89
C HIS A 547 -15.17 -11.82 -10.33
N LEU A 548 -15.56 -10.56 -10.44
CA LEU A 548 -16.85 -10.18 -11.03
C LEU A 548 -16.59 -9.89 -12.51
N SER A 549 -17.14 -10.72 -13.41
CA SER A 549 -17.17 -10.46 -14.85
C SER A 549 -18.43 -9.71 -15.26
#